data_AF-A0A1I7X9Z9-F1
#
_entry.id   AF-A0A1I7X9Z9-F1
#
_cell.length_a   1.000
_cell.length_b   1.000
_cell.length_c   1.000
_cell.angle_alpha   90.00
_cell.angle_beta   90.00
_cell.angle_gamma   90.00
#
_symmetry.space_group_name_H-M   'P 1'
#
loop_
_entity.id
_entity.type
_entity.pdbx_description
1 polymer ?
#
loop_
_entity_poly.entity_id
_entity_poly.type
_entity_poly.pdbx_seq_one_letter_code
_entity_poly.pdbx_strand_id
1 'polypeptide(L)'
;MSHQNLHIRHCILYEFQQGKNAAGACKSICPVLDEGVLSHSTCRYRFRRFKAGDFDVNDRQRSGTPPMVKTDALKSLLDENPSQTQEELAKQLGVDKATVSRRLHELGEIRKFGKWVPHDLSHDSIGIRPDTCISLLTRQRKKNFLWKIVNGNEIWIIYDNPKHTHSWVDPGQPTSTQKSPSVHLVRHEGCAVL
;
A
#
# COMPACT_ATOMS: atom_id res chain seq x y z
N MET A 1 6.43 4.66 -29.00
CA MET A 1 6.06 3.64 -30.01
C MET A 1 4.62 3.11 -29.91
N SER A 2 3.80 3.47 -28.90
CA SER A 2 2.38 3.02 -28.84
C SER A 2 1.43 3.87 -29.71
N HIS A 3 1.70 5.17 -29.85
CA HIS A 3 0.82 6.12 -30.56
C HIS A 3 0.67 5.83 -32.07
N GLN A 4 1.74 5.39 -32.74
CA GLN A 4 1.69 5.02 -34.17
C GLN A 4 0.77 3.81 -34.42
N ASN A 5 0.82 2.80 -33.55
CA ASN A 5 -0.01 1.60 -33.66
C ASN A 5 -1.50 1.87 -33.41
N LEU A 6 -1.83 2.81 -32.51
CA LEU A 6 -3.21 3.22 -32.28
C LEU A 6 -3.76 4.00 -33.48
N HIS A 7 -2.97 4.91 -34.04
CA HIS A 7 -3.34 5.67 -35.24
C HIS A 7 -3.67 4.75 -36.42
N ILE A 8 -2.81 3.77 -36.70
CA ILE A 8 -3.03 2.78 -37.76
C ILE A 8 -4.36 2.03 -37.55
N ARG A 9 -4.70 1.65 -36.31
CA ARG A 9 -5.96 0.94 -36.01
C ARG A 9 -7.19 1.80 -36.26
N HIS A 10 -7.12 3.10 -35.97
CA HIS A 10 -8.18 4.05 -36.33
C HIS A 10 -8.32 4.20 -37.84
N CYS A 11 -7.23 4.25 -38.60
CA CYS A 11 -7.28 4.27 -40.07
C CYS A 11 -7.96 3.01 -40.63
N ILE A 12 -7.67 1.82 -40.09
CA ILE A 12 -8.32 0.56 -40.47
C ILE A 12 -9.83 0.62 -40.18
N LEU A 13 -10.22 1.17 -39.02
CA LEU A 13 -11.63 1.32 -38.63
C LEU A 13 -12.37 2.28 -39.56
N TYR A 14 -11.75 3.42 -39.90
CA TYR A 14 -12.29 4.37 -40.87
C TYR A 14 -12.54 3.70 -42.23
N GLU A 15 -11.56 2.93 -42.75
CA GLU A 15 -11.73 2.23 -44.02
C GLU A 15 -12.81 1.14 -43.99
N PHE A 16 -13.01 0.49 -42.84
CA PHE A 16 -14.12 -0.43 -42.63
C PHE A 16 -15.48 0.29 -42.69
N GLN A 17 -15.60 1.47 -42.07
CA GLN A 17 -16.82 2.28 -42.09
C GLN A 17 -17.15 2.83 -43.48
N GLN A 18 -16.14 3.06 -44.32
CA GLN A 18 -16.32 3.38 -45.74
C GLN A 18 -16.80 2.20 -46.60
N GLY A 19 -17.00 1.00 -46.01
CA GLY A 19 -17.46 -0.19 -46.72
C GLY A 19 -16.39 -0.89 -47.55
N LYS A 20 -15.10 -0.52 -47.39
CA LYS A 20 -14.01 -1.24 -48.07
C LYS A 20 -13.83 -2.63 -47.47
N ASN A 21 -13.12 -3.51 -48.18
CA ASN A 21 -12.66 -4.79 -47.63
C ASN A 21 -11.21 -4.68 -47.12
N ALA A 22 -10.76 -5.67 -46.34
CA ALA A 22 -9.45 -5.62 -45.68
C ALA A 22 -8.27 -5.46 -46.67
N ALA A 23 -8.36 -6.06 -47.85
CA ALA A 23 -7.33 -5.93 -48.88
C ALA A 23 -7.30 -4.51 -49.49
N GLY A 24 -8.47 -3.93 -49.76
CA GLY A 24 -8.59 -2.54 -50.23
C GLY A 24 -8.14 -1.52 -49.19
N ALA A 25 -8.43 -1.77 -47.91
CA ALA A 25 -7.92 -0.96 -46.81
C ALA A 25 -6.39 -1.02 -46.70
N CYS A 26 -5.78 -2.21 -46.78
CA CYS A 26 -4.31 -2.32 -46.80
C CYS A 26 -3.68 -1.55 -47.96
N LYS A 27 -4.22 -1.69 -49.17
CA LYS A 27 -3.74 -0.98 -50.36
C LYS A 27 -3.90 0.54 -50.26
N SER A 28 -4.91 1.02 -49.52
CA SER A 28 -5.13 2.46 -49.31
C SER A 28 -4.21 3.02 -48.23
N ILE A 29 -3.96 2.25 -47.16
CA ILE A 29 -3.22 2.72 -45.97
C ILE A 29 -1.70 2.61 -46.16
N CYS A 30 -1.18 1.52 -46.74
CA CYS A 30 0.26 1.28 -46.84
C CYS A 30 1.04 2.38 -47.61
N PRO A 31 0.53 2.95 -48.72
CA PRO A 31 1.23 4.04 -49.41
C PRO A 31 1.30 5.35 -48.63
N VAL A 32 0.40 5.57 -47.67
CA VAL A 32 0.26 6.83 -46.91
C VAL A 32 1.09 6.83 -45.63
N LEU A 33 1.30 5.66 -45.02
CA LEU A 33 1.93 5.51 -43.70
C LEU A 33 3.31 4.80 -43.74
N ASP A 34 3.86 4.51 -44.93
CA ASP A 34 5.06 3.71 -45.24
C ASP A 34 4.83 2.22 -45.58
N GLU A 35 5.60 1.73 -46.56
CA GLU A 35 5.58 0.33 -47.01
C GLU A 35 6.01 -0.62 -45.89
N GLY A 36 5.09 -1.51 -45.49
CA GLY A 36 5.35 -2.54 -44.48
C GLY A 36 4.79 -2.25 -43.08
N VAL A 37 4.20 -1.07 -42.86
CA VAL A 37 3.63 -0.68 -41.55
C VAL A 37 2.37 -1.48 -41.18
N LEU A 38 1.58 -1.89 -42.16
CA LEU A 38 0.36 -2.68 -41.95
C LEU A 38 0.44 -4.04 -42.67
N SER A 39 0.53 -5.13 -41.89
CA SER A 39 0.41 -6.48 -42.46
C SER A 39 -1.03 -6.80 -42.86
N HIS A 40 -1.20 -7.50 -43.98
CA HIS A 40 -2.52 -7.96 -44.44
C HIS A 40 -3.22 -8.82 -43.38
N SER A 41 -2.47 -9.65 -42.63
CA SER A 41 -2.97 -10.44 -41.50
C SER A 41 -3.55 -9.58 -40.38
N THR A 42 -2.88 -8.49 -39.99
CA THR A 42 -3.34 -7.57 -38.95
C THR A 42 -4.63 -6.88 -39.36
N CYS A 43 -4.70 -6.39 -40.61
CA CYS A 43 -5.90 -5.75 -41.14
C CYS A 43 -7.07 -6.73 -41.20
N ARG A 44 -6.86 -7.94 -41.73
CA ARG A 44 -7.89 -8.99 -41.77
C ARG A 44 -8.41 -9.37 -40.38
N TYR A 45 -7.53 -9.49 -39.40
CA TYR A 45 -7.90 -9.77 -38.01
C TYR A 45 -8.79 -8.67 -37.43
N ARG A 46 -8.43 -7.39 -37.61
CA ARG A 46 -9.24 -6.25 -37.13
C ARG A 46 -10.59 -6.17 -37.86
N PHE A 47 -10.62 -6.35 -39.18
CA PHE A 47 -11.86 -6.41 -39.96
C PHE A 47 -12.81 -7.52 -39.48
N ARG A 48 -12.28 -8.68 -39.07
CA ARG A 48 -13.11 -9.74 -38.47
C ARG A 48 -13.75 -9.29 -37.15
N ARG A 49 -13.01 -8.57 -36.30
CA ARG A 49 -13.56 -7.98 -35.05
C ARG A 49 -14.66 -6.96 -35.34
N PHE A 50 -14.43 -6.06 -36.30
CA PHE A 50 -15.42 -5.04 -36.68
C PHE A 50 -16.70 -5.65 -37.26
N LYS A 51 -16.58 -6.71 -38.07
CA LYS A 51 -17.76 -7.47 -38.54
C LYS A 51 -18.53 -8.16 -37.41
N ALA A 52 -17.88 -8.47 -36.31
CA ALA A 52 -18.51 -9.01 -35.11
C ALA A 52 -19.06 -7.91 -34.17
N GLY A 53 -19.05 -6.64 -34.58
CA GLY A 53 -19.53 -5.50 -33.80
C GLY A 53 -18.55 -4.96 -32.76
N ASP A 54 -17.32 -5.47 -32.71
CA ASP A 54 -16.29 -5.05 -31.75
C ASP A 54 -15.38 -3.98 -32.37
N PHE A 55 -15.74 -2.72 -32.15
CA PHE A 55 -15.05 -1.53 -32.66
C PHE A 55 -13.92 -1.01 -31.75
N ASP A 56 -13.57 -1.72 -30.67
CA ASP A 56 -12.50 -1.29 -29.78
C ASP A 56 -11.11 -1.42 -30.45
N VAL A 57 -10.48 -0.27 -30.66
CA VAL A 57 -9.14 -0.14 -31.27
C VAL A 57 -8.01 -0.37 -30.27
N ASN A 58 -8.29 -0.40 -28.98
CA ASN A 58 -7.28 -0.68 -27.97
C ASN A 58 -6.77 -2.13 -28.09
N ASP A 59 -5.60 -2.37 -27.48
CA ASP A 59 -5.19 -3.74 -27.25
C ASP A 59 -6.05 -4.33 -26.15
N ARG A 60 -6.58 -5.52 -26.40
CA ARG A 60 -7.22 -6.29 -25.33
C ARG A 60 -6.17 -6.51 -24.26
N GLN A 61 -6.62 -6.47 -23.01
CA GLN A 61 -5.78 -6.87 -21.88
C GLN A 61 -5.20 -8.24 -22.20
N ARG A 62 -3.89 -8.29 -22.42
CA ARG A 62 -3.21 -9.57 -22.65
C ARG A 62 -3.39 -10.36 -21.36
N SER A 63 -3.69 -11.65 -21.49
CA SER A 63 -3.57 -12.57 -20.38
C SER A 63 -2.10 -12.54 -19.94
N GLY A 64 -1.77 -11.72 -18.95
CA GLY A 64 -0.47 -11.79 -18.29
C GLY A 64 -0.35 -13.14 -17.58
N THR A 65 0.86 -13.46 -17.15
CA THR A 65 1.10 -14.62 -16.28
C THR A 65 0.15 -14.53 -15.08
N PRO A 66 -0.71 -15.54 -14.85
CA PRO A 66 -1.60 -15.51 -13.70
C PRO A 66 -0.76 -15.39 -12.42
N PRO A 67 -1.22 -14.60 -11.43
CA PRO A 67 -0.63 -14.58 -10.11
C PRO A 67 -0.49 -16.00 -9.56
N MET A 68 0.73 -16.53 -9.54
CA MET A 68 0.98 -17.88 -9.02
C MET A 68 0.84 -17.95 -7.48
N VAL A 69 0.72 -16.79 -6.82
CA VAL A 69 0.37 -16.71 -5.39
C VAL A 69 -1.12 -16.51 -5.26
N LYS A 70 -1.78 -17.45 -4.59
CA LYS A 70 -3.16 -17.31 -4.13
C LYS A 70 -3.19 -16.13 -3.16
N THR A 71 -3.60 -14.96 -3.63
CA THR A 71 -3.78 -13.75 -2.83
C THR A 71 -4.56 -14.05 -1.54
N ASP A 72 -5.52 -14.96 -1.63
CA ASP A 72 -6.32 -15.42 -0.50
C ASP A 72 -5.49 -16.13 0.57
N ALA A 73 -4.51 -16.95 0.18
CA ALA A 73 -3.63 -17.62 1.14
C ALA A 73 -2.72 -16.64 1.88
N LEU A 74 -2.20 -15.62 1.18
CA LEU A 74 -1.41 -14.56 1.82
C LEU A 74 -2.27 -13.76 2.80
N LYS A 75 -3.52 -13.44 2.44
CA LYS A 75 -4.47 -12.75 3.33
C LYS A 75 -4.76 -13.57 4.59
N SER A 76 -5.07 -14.86 4.44
CA SER A 76 -5.34 -15.73 5.60
C SER A 76 -4.18 -15.77 6.59
N LEU A 77 -2.93 -15.81 6.10
CA LEU A 77 -1.75 -15.78 6.98
C LEU A 77 -1.61 -14.44 7.73
N LEU A 78 -1.93 -13.32 7.07
CA LEU A 78 -1.91 -12.00 7.70
C LEU A 78 -3.04 -11.83 8.72
N ASP A 79 -4.21 -12.39 8.46
CA ASP A 79 -5.34 -12.37 9.39
C ASP A 79 -5.05 -13.18 10.67
N GLU A 80 -4.34 -14.32 10.53
CA GLU A 80 -3.90 -15.14 11.66
C GLU A 80 -2.79 -14.46 12.47
N ASN A 81 -1.77 -13.92 11.80
CA ASN A 81 -0.68 -13.22 12.45
C ASN A 81 -0.14 -12.06 11.58
N PRO A 82 -0.55 -10.81 11.84
CA PRO A 82 -0.14 -9.66 11.03
C PRO A 82 1.32 -9.23 11.26
N SER A 83 2.03 -9.83 12.23
CA SER A 83 3.40 -9.44 12.59
C SER A 83 4.47 -10.30 11.92
N GLN A 84 4.10 -11.24 11.05
CA GLN A 84 5.06 -12.11 10.35
C GLN A 84 5.98 -11.32 9.42
N THR A 85 7.19 -11.83 9.26
CA THR A 85 8.16 -11.29 8.30
C THR A 85 7.85 -11.79 6.88
N GLN A 86 8.30 -11.03 5.88
CA GLN A 86 8.17 -11.43 4.48
C GLN A 86 8.90 -12.76 4.18
N GLU A 87 9.93 -13.11 4.93
CA GLU A 87 10.66 -14.38 4.77
C GLU A 87 9.89 -15.57 5.33
N GLU A 88 9.22 -15.41 6.47
CA GLU A 88 8.34 -16.44 7.03
C GLU A 88 7.15 -16.70 6.10
N LEU A 89 6.51 -15.63 5.63
CA LEU A 89 5.42 -15.71 4.65
C LEU A 89 5.87 -16.40 3.35
N ALA A 90 7.07 -16.08 2.86
CA ALA A 90 7.64 -16.69 1.67
C ALA A 90 7.86 -18.20 1.85
N LYS A 91 8.41 -18.62 3.00
CA LYS A 91 8.61 -20.04 3.35
C LYS A 91 7.29 -20.78 3.46
N GLN A 92 6.28 -20.21 4.12
CA GLN A 92 4.96 -20.83 4.30
C GLN A 92 4.22 -20.98 2.97
N LEU A 93 4.36 -20.01 2.06
CA LEU A 93 3.72 -20.03 0.74
C LEU A 93 4.54 -20.78 -0.33
N GLY A 94 5.78 -21.18 -0.02
CA GLY A 94 6.67 -21.85 -0.98
C GLY A 94 7.10 -20.96 -2.16
N VAL A 95 7.22 -19.65 -1.92
CA VAL A 95 7.55 -18.65 -2.97
C VAL A 95 8.74 -17.81 -2.57
N ASP A 96 9.25 -17.01 -3.50
CA ASP A 96 10.32 -16.08 -3.21
C ASP A 96 9.81 -14.84 -2.44
N LYS A 97 10.71 -14.24 -1.65
CA LYS A 97 10.44 -13.03 -0.86
C LYS A 97 10.00 -11.83 -1.71
N ALA A 98 10.55 -11.67 -2.92
CA ALA A 98 10.21 -10.55 -3.78
C ALA A 98 8.75 -10.67 -4.29
N THR A 99 8.27 -11.88 -4.53
CA THR A 99 6.87 -12.15 -4.84
C THR A 99 5.96 -11.80 -3.67
N VAL A 100 6.31 -12.16 -2.43
CA VAL A 100 5.54 -11.71 -1.24
C VAL A 100 5.52 -10.19 -1.14
N SER A 101 6.67 -9.52 -1.31
CA SER A 101 6.76 -8.06 -1.26
C SER A 101 5.87 -7.38 -2.30
N ARG A 102 5.88 -7.87 -3.55
CA ARG A 102 5.02 -7.35 -4.62
C ARG A 102 3.54 -7.55 -4.30
N ARG A 103 3.16 -8.71 -3.77
CA ARG A 103 1.76 -9.00 -3.41
C ARG A 103 1.26 -8.15 -2.25
N LEU A 104 2.07 -7.95 -1.21
CA LEU A 104 1.74 -7.04 -0.12
C LEU A 104 1.50 -5.61 -0.64
N HIS A 105 2.34 -5.14 -1.56
CA HIS A 105 2.17 -3.83 -2.18
C HIS A 105 0.89 -3.74 -3.05
N GLU A 106 0.58 -4.77 -3.84
CA GLU A 106 -0.68 -4.84 -4.62
C GLU A 106 -1.93 -4.88 -3.73
N LEU A 107 -1.83 -5.44 -2.53
CA LEU A 107 -2.90 -5.44 -1.53
C LEU A 107 -3.04 -4.10 -0.79
N GLY A 108 -2.06 -3.20 -0.92
CA GLY A 108 -2.02 -1.96 -0.16
C GLY A 108 -1.57 -2.14 1.30
N GLU A 109 -0.95 -3.27 1.63
CA GLU A 109 -0.45 -3.56 2.97
C GLU A 109 0.83 -2.77 3.25
N ILE A 110 0.88 -2.11 4.42
CA ILE A 110 2.02 -1.30 4.84
C ILE A 110 2.49 -1.78 6.20
N ARG A 111 3.80 -2.06 6.32
CA ARG A 111 4.41 -2.43 7.60
C ARG A 111 4.47 -1.23 8.54
N LYS A 112 3.89 -1.39 9.73
CA LYS A 112 3.94 -0.41 10.82
C LYS A 112 4.56 -1.05 12.06
N PHE A 113 5.24 -0.25 12.88
CA PHE A 113 5.67 -0.70 14.19
C PHE A 113 4.48 -0.84 15.12
N GLY A 114 4.53 -1.84 16.00
CA GLY A 114 3.56 -1.99 17.08
C GLY A 114 3.55 -0.78 18.00
N LYS A 115 2.41 -0.50 18.63
CA LYS A 115 2.30 0.55 19.64
C LYS A 115 2.76 0.00 20.97
N TRP A 116 3.60 0.75 21.67
CA TRP A 116 3.92 0.45 23.06
C TRP A 116 2.69 0.71 23.94
N VAL A 117 2.24 -0.34 24.61
CA VAL A 117 1.21 -0.25 25.65
C VAL A 117 1.93 -0.30 27.00
N PRO A 118 1.59 0.57 27.98
CA PRO A 118 2.31 0.65 29.22
C PRO A 118 2.42 -0.69 29.96
N HIS A 119 1.30 -1.39 30.12
CA HIS A 119 1.20 -2.61 30.91
C HIS A 119 0.22 -3.59 30.27
N ASP A 120 0.48 -4.89 30.47
CA ASP A 120 -0.50 -5.94 30.22
C ASP A 120 -1.57 -5.88 31.32
N LEU A 121 -2.82 -5.69 30.90
CA LEU A 121 -3.94 -5.57 31.82
C LEU A 121 -4.35 -6.94 32.36
N SER A 122 -4.58 -7.04 33.67
CA SER A 122 -5.22 -8.21 34.27
C SER A 122 -6.69 -8.29 33.85
N HIS A 123 -7.26 -9.49 33.86
CA HIS A 123 -8.68 -9.71 33.54
C HIS A 123 -9.61 -8.81 34.36
N ASP A 124 -9.34 -8.66 35.66
CA ASP A 124 -10.13 -7.79 36.55
C ASP A 124 -10.03 -6.32 36.13
N SER A 125 -8.83 -5.86 35.78
CA SER A 125 -8.62 -4.47 35.35
C SER A 125 -9.28 -4.16 34.00
N ILE A 126 -9.46 -5.14 33.13
CA ILE A 126 -10.18 -4.99 31.85
C ILE A 126 -11.66 -4.66 32.10
N GLY A 127 -12.27 -5.22 33.15
CA GLY A 127 -13.65 -4.91 33.53
C GLY A 127 -13.79 -3.62 34.35
N ILE A 128 -12.93 -3.40 35.34
CA ILE A 128 -13.05 -2.25 36.27
C ILE A 128 -12.84 -0.90 35.55
N ARG A 129 -11.90 -0.85 34.59
CA ARG A 129 -11.56 0.38 33.87
C ARG A 129 -12.75 0.97 33.09
N PRO A 130 -13.45 0.24 32.19
CA PRO A 130 -14.58 0.78 31.47
C PRO A 130 -15.72 1.18 32.41
N ASP A 131 -16.03 0.41 33.45
CA ASP A 131 -17.09 0.76 34.41
C ASP A 131 -16.80 2.09 35.13
N THR A 132 -15.55 2.25 35.56
CA THR A 132 -15.07 3.51 36.17
C THR A 132 -15.20 4.67 35.19
N CYS A 133 -14.76 4.49 33.94
CA CYS A 133 -14.87 5.50 32.89
C CYS A 133 -16.32 5.89 32.59
N ILE A 134 -17.23 4.91 32.46
CA ILE A 134 -18.66 5.14 32.20
C ILE A 134 -19.31 5.89 33.36
N SER A 135 -18.98 5.51 34.59
CA SER A 135 -19.47 6.19 35.81
C SER A 135 -19.02 7.66 35.86
N LEU A 136 -17.73 7.91 35.61
CA LEU A 136 -17.17 9.27 35.55
C LEU A 136 -17.78 10.10 34.42
N LEU A 137 -17.96 9.50 33.23
CA LEU A 137 -18.57 10.16 32.08
C LEU A 137 -20.04 10.52 32.35
N THR A 138 -20.79 9.61 32.97
CA THR A 138 -22.19 9.83 33.35
C THR A 138 -22.29 10.97 34.37
N ARG A 139 -21.41 11.00 35.36
CA ARG A 139 -21.33 12.09 36.33
C ARG A 139 -21.03 13.43 35.66
N GLN A 140 -20.08 13.43 34.72
CA GLN A 140 -19.67 14.63 33.98
C GLN A 140 -20.81 15.21 33.13
N ARG A 141 -21.59 14.33 32.46
CA ARG A 141 -22.77 14.74 31.67
C ARG A 141 -23.88 15.34 32.53
N LYS A 142 -24.06 14.85 33.76
CA LYS A 142 -25.06 15.41 34.70
C LYS A 142 -24.64 16.78 35.22
N LYS A 143 -23.38 16.95 35.60
CA LYS A 143 -22.83 18.22 36.06
C LYS A 143 -21.32 18.23 35.86
N ASN A 144 -20.83 19.27 35.19
CA ASN A 144 -19.39 19.43 34.98
C ASN A 144 -18.67 19.57 36.34
N PHE A 145 -17.75 18.66 36.61
CA PHE A 145 -16.96 18.62 37.84
C PHE A 145 -15.45 18.72 37.60
N LEU A 146 -15.00 18.88 36.34
CA LEU A 146 -13.57 18.90 36.00
C LEU A 146 -12.82 20.04 36.70
N TRP A 147 -13.45 21.22 36.83
CA TRP A 147 -12.88 22.37 37.53
C TRP A 147 -12.59 22.13 39.02
N LYS A 148 -13.10 21.04 39.60
CA LYS A 148 -12.84 20.64 40.98
C LYS A 148 -11.71 19.63 41.11
N ILE A 149 -11.18 19.12 40.01
CA ILE A 149 -10.16 18.07 40.03
C ILE A 149 -8.80 18.72 40.17
N VAL A 150 -8.06 18.30 41.19
CA VAL A 150 -6.62 18.54 41.31
C VAL A 150 -5.92 17.20 41.07
N ASN A 151 -4.88 17.19 40.22
CA ASN A 151 -4.09 16.00 39.96
C ASN A 151 -2.64 16.19 40.45
N GLY A 152 -2.00 15.08 40.75
CA GLY A 152 -0.60 15.02 41.13
C GLY A 152 -0.01 13.71 40.62
N ASN A 153 1.21 13.77 40.11
CA ASN A 153 1.96 12.59 39.74
C ASN A 153 3.46 12.86 39.92
N GLU A 154 4.22 11.81 40.17
CA GLU A 154 5.68 11.89 40.23
C GLU A 154 6.26 11.48 38.88
N ILE A 155 7.18 12.30 38.36
CA ILE A 155 7.93 11.97 37.15
C ILE A 155 9.42 12.06 37.43
N TRP A 156 10.18 11.12 36.87
CA TRP A 156 11.64 11.12 36.93
C TRP A 156 12.18 11.99 35.80
N ILE A 157 13.07 12.94 36.12
CA ILE A 157 13.78 13.75 35.13
C ILE A 157 15.22 13.25 35.06
N ILE A 158 15.60 12.77 33.88
CA ILE A 158 16.97 12.31 33.62
C ILE A 158 17.82 13.53 33.29
N TYR A 159 18.99 13.66 33.91
CA TYR A 159 19.89 14.80 33.70
C TYR A 159 20.40 14.87 32.25
N ASP A 160 20.84 13.72 31.71
CA ASP A 160 21.23 13.58 30.31
C ASP A 160 20.30 12.58 29.62
N ASN A 161 19.46 13.07 28.71
CA ASN A 161 18.51 12.29 27.94
C ASN A 161 18.81 12.42 26.44
N PRO A 162 19.94 11.89 25.96
CA PRO A 162 20.32 12.00 24.56
C PRO A 162 19.33 11.22 23.71
N LYS A 163 18.82 11.86 22.66
CA LYS A 163 17.93 11.23 21.69
C LYS A 163 18.76 10.76 20.50
N HIS A 164 18.39 9.60 19.95
CA HIS A 164 18.92 9.16 18.67
C HIS A 164 18.67 10.25 17.61
N THR A 165 19.74 10.67 16.94
CA THR A 165 19.68 11.64 15.85
C THR A 165 19.71 10.94 14.50
N HIS A 166 18.95 11.46 13.55
CA HIS A 166 19.03 11.04 12.15
C HIS A 166 20.06 11.88 11.40
N SER A 167 20.83 11.26 10.51
CA SER A 167 21.80 11.94 9.63
C SER A 167 21.62 11.51 8.18
N TRP A 168 21.82 12.45 7.26
CA TRP A 168 21.88 12.16 5.82
C TRP A 168 23.30 11.75 5.46
N VAL A 169 23.47 10.50 5.03
CA VAL A 169 24.76 9.93 4.60
C VAL A 169 24.55 9.10 3.33
N ASP A 170 25.60 8.95 2.54
CA ASP A 170 25.56 8.10 1.35
C ASP A 170 25.34 6.62 1.71
N PRO A 171 24.74 5.81 0.82
CA PRO A 171 24.53 4.38 1.07
C PRO A 171 25.83 3.66 1.42
N GLY A 172 25.84 2.98 2.57
CA GLY A 172 27.00 2.21 3.06
C GLY A 172 27.97 2.99 3.95
N GLN A 173 27.79 4.31 4.11
CA GLN A 173 28.59 5.10 5.06
C GLN A 173 28.10 4.93 6.51
N PRO A 174 29.00 4.90 7.50
CA PRO A 174 28.61 4.83 8.90
C PRO A 174 28.00 6.14 9.39
N THR A 175 27.03 6.03 10.30
CA THR A 175 26.43 7.17 11.01
C THR A 175 27.28 7.57 12.23
N SER A 176 27.19 8.83 12.63
CA SER A 176 27.76 9.33 13.88
C SER A 176 27.36 8.45 15.07
N THR A 177 28.35 7.95 15.81
CA THR A 177 28.15 7.13 17.00
C THR A 177 28.15 8.01 18.23
N GLN A 178 27.04 8.03 18.97
CA GLN A 178 26.97 8.65 20.29
C GLN A 178 27.31 7.62 21.37
N LYS A 179 28.08 8.02 22.39
CA LYS A 179 28.32 7.19 23.57
C LYS A 179 27.01 7.04 24.36
N SER A 180 26.76 5.84 24.90
CA SER A 180 25.63 5.63 25.81
C SER A 180 25.76 6.55 27.04
N PRO A 181 24.69 7.23 27.45
CA PRO A 181 24.72 8.13 28.59
C PRO A 181 24.91 7.36 29.91
N SER A 182 25.56 8.02 30.87
CA SER A 182 25.63 7.61 32.28
C SER A 182 24.29 7.91 32.96
N VAL A 183 23.69 6.93 33.64
CA VAL A 183 22.36 7.12 34.26
C VAL A 183 22.50 7.88 35.59
N HIS A 184 22.15 9.18 35.59
CA HIS A 184 21.97 9.99 36.80
C HIS A 184 20.52 10.49 36.87
N LEU A 185 19.80 10.12 37.93
CA LEU A 185 18.38 10.42 38.15
C LEU A 185 18.20 11.43 39.30
N VAL A 186 17.34 12.42 39.10
CA VAL A 186 16.92 13.36 40.15
C VAL A 186 15.39 13.29 40.30
N ARG A 187 14.90 13.19 41.54
CA ARG A 187 13.46 13.15 41.86
C ARG A 187 12.90 14.57 41.87
N HIS A 188 11.76 14.78 41.21
CA HIS A 188 11.03 16.05 41.23
C HIS A 188 9.54 15.80 41.52
N GLU A 189 8.99 16.54 42.49
CA GLU A 189 7.56 16.49 42.85
C GLU A 189 6.87 17.73 42.28
N GLY A 190 5.73 17.55 41.61
CA GLY A 190 4.98 18.66 40.99
C GLY A 190 3.47 18.45 41.09
N CYS A 191 2.74 19.53 41.39
CA CYS A 191 1.28 19.58 41.37
C CYS A 191 0.82 20.48 40.21
N ALA A 192 -0.24 20.07 39.50
CA ALA A 192 -0.89 20.89 38.48
C ALA A 192 -2.38 21.07 38.82
N VAL A 193 -2.89 22.29 38.59
CA VAL A 193 -4.33 22.59 38.66
C VAL A 193 -4.81 22.76 37.22
N LEU A 194 -5.83 21.99 36.84
CA LEU A 194 -6.44 22.04 35.50
C LEU A 194 -7.37 23.24 35.33
#